data_AF-A0A2D4HD74-F1
#
_entry.id   AF-A0A2D4HD74-F1
#
_cell.length_a   1.000
_cell.length_b   1.000
_cell.length_c   1.000
_cell.angle_alpha   90.00
_cell.angle_beta   90.00
_cell.angle_gamma   90.00
#
_symmetry.space_group_name_H-M   'P 1'
#
loop_
_entity.id
_entity.type
_entity.pdbx_description
1 polymer ?
#
loop_
_entity_poly.entity_id
_entity_poly.type
_entity_poly.pdbx_seq_one_letter_code
_entity_poly.pdbx_strand_id
1 'polypeptide(L)'
;KHLIGFCSDGASVMLGRKSGVSTRIAKEFPNIIIWHCLNHRLHLVLDDSIREIKQINHFQIFIDKIYSIFHQSNRNLIEFNKISEQLEIEIIKIGRVFGPRWAACSLRSTLAVWRAYPVLHQFFCS
;
A
#
# COMPACT_ATOMS: atom_id res chain seq x y z
N LYS A 1 -1.18 14.90 37.14
CA LYS A 1 -0.88 14.28 35.83
C LYS A 1 -1.84 14.88 34.80
N HIS A 2 -1.38 15.35 33.64
CA HIS A 2 -2.24 16.04 32.64
C HIS A 2 -2.22 15.33 31.28
N LEU A 3 -2.89 14.19 31.20
CA LEU A 3 -3.14 13.50 29.93
C LEU A 3 -4.61 13.65 29.58
N ILE A 4 -4.89 14.28 28.42
CA ILE A 4 -6.25 14.60 28.00
C ILE A 4 -6.71 13.80 26.76
N GLY A 5 -5.78 13.14 26.06
CA GLY A 5 -6.11 12.35 24.88
C GLY A 5 -5.10 11.25 24.59
N PHE A 6 -5.58 10.19 23.94
CA PHE A 6 -4.80 9.07 23.45
C PHE A 6 -5.34 8.59 22.11
N CYS A 7 -4.48 8.50 21.09
CA CYS A 7 -4.85 8.06 19.75
C CYS A 7 -4.04 6.84 19.34
N SER A 8 -4.69 5.82 18.78
CA SER A 8 -4.03 4.62 18.25
C SER A 8 -4.72 4.08 17.01
N ASP A 9 -4.06 3.17 16.29
CA ASP A 9 -4.53 2.44 15.11
C ASP A 9 -5.75 1.52 15.31
N GLY A 10 -6.25 1.35 16.54
CA GLY A 10 -7.42 0.49 16.82
C GLY A 10 -7.13 -0.99 16.97
N ALA A 11 -5.85 -1.39 17.02
CA ALA A 11 -5.50 -2.75 17.40
C ALA A 11 -6.09 -3.09 18.77
N SER A 12 -6.58 -4.33 18.95
CA SER A 12 -7.20 -4.77 20.22
C SER A 12 -6.27 -4.61 21.43
N VAL A 13 -4.96 -4.74 21.24
CA VAL A 13 -3.97 -4.48 22.30
C VAL A 13 -3.93 -3.01 22.74
N MET A 14 -4.30 -2.08 21.86
CA MET A 14 -4.31 -0.64 22.13
C MET A 14 -5.69 -0.15 22.56
N LEU A 15 -6.73 -0.43 21.76
CA LEU A 15 -8.10 0.08 21.97
C LEU A 15 -9.09 -0.97 22.50
N GLY A 16 -8.62 -2.15 22.88
CA GLY A 16 -9.47 -3.24 23.36
C GLY A 16 -10.09 -2.96 24.74
N ARG A 17 -11.40 -3.19 24.85
CA ARG A 17 -12.22 -2.81 26.02
C ARG A 17 -11.79 -3.44 27.35
N LYS A 18 -11.25 -4.67 27.34
CA LYS A 18 -10.93 -5.42 28.57
C LYS A 18 -9.53 -5.14 29.11
N SER A 19 -8.52 -5.28 28.25
CA SER A 19 -7.10 -5.27 28.63
C SER A 19 -6.25 -4.32 27.80
N GLY A 20 -6.87 -3.54 26.90
CA GLY A 20 -6.16 -2.62 26.02
C GLY A 20 -5.46 -1.50 26.78
N VAL A 21 -4.41 -0.95 26.16
CA VAL A 21 -3.64 0.17 26.71
C VAL A 21 -4.56 1.36 27.04
N SER A 22 -5.47 1.73 26.14
CA SER A 22 -6.47 2.78 26.38
C SER A 22 -7.35 2.51 27.60
N THR A 23 -7.81 1.27 27.82
CA THR A 23 -8.59 0.89 29.01
C THR A 23 -7.77 1.08 30.28
N ARG A 24 -6.48 0.73 30.27
CA ARG A 24 -5.60 0.93 31.43
C ARG A 24 -5.34 2.42 31.68
N ILE A 25 -5.09 3.19 30.62
CA ILE A 25 -4.91 4.65 30.72
C ILE A 25 -6.19 5.31 31.24
N ALA A 26 -7.38 4.90 30.77
CA ALA A 26 -8.65 5.44 31.23
C ALA A 26 -8.94 5.17 32.72
N LYS A 27 -8.34 4.13 33.32
CA LYS A 27 -8.40 3.90 34.78
C LYS A 27 -7.59 4.94 35.56
N GLU A 28 -6.46 5.40 35.02
CA GLU A 28 -5.63 6.43 35.64
C GLU A 28 -6.09 7.86 35.31
N PHE A 29 -6.76 8.04 34.17
CA PHE A 29 -7.21 9.32 33.64
C PHE A 29 -8.69 9.22 33.21
N PRO A 30 -9.65 9.37 34.12
CA PRO A 30 -11.07 9.14 33.83
C PRO A 30 -11.66 10.04 32.74
N ASN A 31 -11.08 11.23 32.56
CA ASN A 31 -11.53 12.23 31.59
C ASN A 31 -10.74 12.19 30.27
N ILE A 32 -9.98 11.12 30.00
CA ILE A 32 -9.18 11.02 28.78
C ILE A 32 -10.06 10.78 27.55
N ILE A 33 -9.75 11.48 26.46
CA ILE A 33 -10.35 11.24 25.16
C ILE A 33 -9.57 10.12 24.45
N ILE A 34 -10.20 8.96 24.27
CA ILE A 34 -9.63 7.87 23.47
C ILE A 34 -10.13 8.01 22.04
N TRP A 35 -9.20 8.13 21.08
CA TRP A 35 -9.52 8.31 19.67
C TRP A 35 -8.93 7.19 18.82
N HIS A 36 -9.71 6.67 17.88
CA HIS A 36 -9.21 5.74 16.86
C HIS A 36 -8.69 6.55 15.67
N CYS A 37 -7.45 6.30 15.28
CA CYS A 37 -6.76 7.00 14.19
C CYS A 37 -7.62 7.03 12.92
N LEU A 38 -8.00 8.24 12.50
CA LEU A 38 -8.85 8.46 11.33
C LEU A 38 -8.19 7.92 10.05
N ASN A 39 -6.87 8.08 9.91
CA ASN A 39 -6.15 7.56 8.75
C ASN A 39 -6.27 6.03 8.63
N HIS A 40 -6.19 5.31 9.76
CA HIS A 40 -6.36 3.86 9.76
C HIS A 40 -7.81 3.47 9.45
N ARG A 41 -8.80 4.17 10.01
CA ARG A 41 -10.22 3.92 9.70
C ARG A 41 -10.56 4.17 8.22
N LEU A 42 -10.11 5.30 7.67
CA LEU A 42 -10.31 5.62 6.26
C LEU A 42 -9.68 4.55 5.39
N HIS A 43 -8.47 4.13 5.73
CA HIS A 43 -7.76 3.10 5.00
C HIS A 43 -8.53 1.75 5.01
N LEU A 44 -9.05 1.32 6.16
CA LEU A 44 -9.89 0.10 6.24
C LEU A 44 -11.16 0.20 5.38
N VAL A 45 -11.86 1.34 5.42
CA VAL A 45 -13.07 1.56 4.61
C VAL A 45 -12.74 1.51 3.12
N LEU A 46 -11.63 2.12 2.70
CA LEU A 46 -11.16 2.04 1.32
C LEU A 46 -10.86 0.59 0.92
N ASP A 47 -10.10 -0.13 1.74
CA ASP A 47 -9.74 -1.53 1.46
C ASP A 47 -10.97 -2.44 1.34
N ASP A 48 -11.94 -2.31 2.25
CA ASP A 48 -13.20 -3.05 2.18
C ASP A 48 -13.99 -2.70 0.91
N SER A 49 -14.11 -1.41 0.58
CA SER A 49 -14.83 -0.96 -0.63
C SER A 49 -14.17 -1.46 -1.91
N ILE A 50 -12.85 -1.45 -1.96
CA ILE A 50 -12.07 -1.87 -3.14
C ILE A 50 -12.14 -3.38 -3.35
N ARG A 51 -12.17 -4.16 -2.27
CA ARG A 51 -12.26 -5.62 -2.36
C ARG A 51 -13.51 -6.07 -3.14
N GLU A 52 -14.59 -5.29 -3.07
CA GLU A 52 -15.84 -5.56 -3.79
C GLU A 52 -15.74 -5.24 -5.31
N ILE A 53 -14.77 -4.42 -5.73
CA ILE A 53 -14.55 -4.03 -7.11
C ILE A 53 -13.57 -5.01 -7.78
N LYS A 54 -14.10 -6.06 -8.40
CA LYS A 54 -13.32 -7.14 -9.05
C LYS A 54 -12.25 -6.64 -10.03
N GLN A 55 -12.53 -5.57 -10.76
CA GLN A 55 -11.60 -4.99 -11.74
C GLN A 55 -10.31 -4.49 -11.08
N ILE A 56 -10.41 -3.95 -9.86
CA ILE A 56 -9.23 -3.48 -9.12
C ILE A 56 -8.37 -4.67 -8.68
N ASN A 57 -8.98 -5.79 -8.27
CA ASN A 57 -8.24 -7.00 -7.93
C ASN A 57 -7.46 -7.54 -9.14
N HIS A 58 -8.05 -7.53 -10.34
CA HIS A 58 -7.35 -7.95 -11.56
C HIS A 58 -6.17 -7.04 -11.87
N PHE A 59 -6.36 -5.73 -11.71
CA PHE A 59 -5.30 -4.75 -11.92
C PHE A 59 -4.16 -4.94 -10.92
N GLN A 60 -4.44 -5.18 -9.63
CA GLN A 60 -3.42 -5.49 -8.62
C GLN A 60 -2.59 -6.72 -9.02
N ILE A 61 -3.26 -7.82 -9.39
CA ILE A 61 -2.59 -9.06 -9.84
C ILE A 61 -1.69 -8.79 -11.03
N PHE A 62 -2.14 -7.96 -11.98
CA PHE A 62 -1.33 -7.56 -13.14
C PHE A 62 -0.05 -6.84 -12.71
N ILE A 63 -0.16 -5.81 -11.86
CA ILE A 63 1.01 -5.06 -11.35
C ILE A 63 1.97 -5.96 -10.57
N ASP A 64 1.45 -6.86 -9.73
CA ASP A 64 2.29 -7.78 -8.95
C ASP A 64 3.00 -8.82 -9.81
N LYS A 65 2.39 -9.25 -10.92
CA LYS A 65 3.04 -10.11 -11.93
C LYS A 65 4.17 -9.38 -12.62
N ILE A 66 3.95 -8.15 -13.07
CA ILE A 66 4.98 -7.30 -13.70
C ILE A 66 6.15 -7.12 -12.73
N TYR A 67 5.89 -6.74 -11.49
CA TYR A 67 6.93 -6.68 -10.46
C TYR A 67 7.70 -7.99 -10.34
N SER A 68 7.00 -9.12 -10.27
CA SER A 68 7.63 -10.42 -10.02
C SER A 68 8.56 -10.84 -11.17
N ILE A 69 8.16 -10.59 -12.42
CA ILE A 69 8.96 -10.89 -13.63
C ILE A 69 10.33 -10.20 -13.58
N PHE A 70 10.37 -8.91 -13.24
CA PHE A 70 11.61 -8.14 -13.22
C PHE A 70 12.39 -8.27 -11.92
N HIS A 71 11.71 -8.54 -10.80
CA HIS A 71 12.37 -8.75 -9.52
C HIS A 71 13.04 -10.12 -9.41
N GLN A 72 12.47 -11.16 -10.03
CA GLN A 72 13.00 -12.52 -9.94
C GLN A 72 14.08 -12.82 -10.99
N SER A 73 14.15 -12.06 -12.08
CA SER A 73 15.09 -12.29 -13.18
C SER A 73 15.93 -11.05 -13.45
N ASN A 74 17.21 -11.11 -13.05
CA ASN A 74 18.19 -10.08 -13.40
C ASN A 74 18.35 -9.94 -14.92
N ARG A 75 18.19 -11.03 -15.68
CA ARG A 75 18.23 -10.99 -17.14
C ARG A 75 17.10 -10.13 -17.71
N ASN A 76 15.87 -10.36 -17.24
CA ASN A 76 14.71 -9.60 -17.68
C ASN A 76 14.87 -8.12 -17.31
N LEU A 77 15.40 -7.83 -16.12
CA LEU A 77 15.66 -6.46 -15.68
C LEU A 77 16.70 -5.75 -16.57
N ILE A 78 17.79 -6.44 -16.94
CA ILE A 78 18.82 -5.89 -17.83
C ILE A 78 18.23 -5.60 -19.22
N GLU A 79 17.48 -6.53 -19.79
CA GLU A 79 16.84 -6.36 -21.10
C GLU A 79 15.80 -5.24 -21.08
N PHE A 80 14.99 -5.18 -20.03
CA PHE A 80 14.03 -4.10 -19.81
C PHE A 80 14.70 -2.72 -19.73
N ASN A 81 15.83 -2.60 -19.02
CA ASN A 81 16.59 -1.36 -18.96
C ASN A 81 17.19 -0.97 -20.32
N LYS A 82 17.66 -1.93 -21.13
CA LYS A 82 18.14 -1.65 -22.49
C LYS A 82 17.04 -1.08 -23.38
N ILE A 83 15.83 -1.62 -23.31
CA ILE A 83 14.69 -1.11 -24.07
C ILE A 83 14.31 0.29 -23.58
N SER A 84 14.37 0.53 -22.26
CA SER A 84 14.15 1.84 -21.66
C SER A 84 15.16 2.88 -22.15
N GLU A 85 16.44 2.53 -22.23
CA GLU A 85 17.49 3.39 -22.80
C GLU A 85 17.25 3.68 -24.28
N GLN A 86 16.87 2.67 -25.07
CA GLN A 86 16.56 2.83 -26.50
C GLN A 86 15.37 3.76 -26.76
N LEU A 87 14.38 3.73 -25.88
CA LEU A 87 13.19 4.59 -25.98
C LEU A 87 13.35 5.94 -25.26
N GLU A 88 14.51 6.20 -24.63
CA GLU A 88 14.78 7.39 -23.81
C GLU A 88 13.73 7.62 -22.70
N ILE A 89 13.19 6.53 -22.14
CA ILE A 89 12.18 6.59 -21.08
C ILE A 89 12.84 6.32 -19.73
N GLU A 90 12.76 7.29 -18.81
CA GLU A 90 13.19 7.10 -17.43
C GLU A 90 12.21 6.19 -16.68
N ILE A 91 12.71 5.05 -16.20
CA ILE A 91 11.91 4.08 -15.47
C ILE A 91 11.94 4.37 -13.97
N ILE A 92 10.76 4.58 -13.42
CA ILE A 92 10.55 4.55 -11.97
C ILE A 92 10.45 3.09 -11.54
N LYS A 93 11.14 2.73 -10.44
CA LYS A 93 11.07 1.38 -9.87
C LYS A 93 9.62 0.93 -9.68
N ILE A 94 9.21 -0.06 -10.47
CA ILE A 94 7.91 -0.71 -10.32
C ILE A 94 7.94 -1.47 -8.98
N GLY A 95 7.02 -1.12 -8.08
CA GLY A 95 6.87 -1.75 -6.78
C GLY A 95 5.64 -2.65 -6.72
N ARG A 96 5.58 -3.53 -5.73
CA ARG A 96 4.38 -4.32 -5.42
C ARG A 96 3.28 -3.45 -4.83
N VAL A 97 2.04 -3.86 -5.02
CA VAL A 97 0.89 -3.28 -4.33
C VAL A 97 0.64 -4.11 -3.06
N PHE A 98 1.27 -3.72 -1.94
CA PHE A 98 1.15 -4.48 -0.68
C PHE A 98 0.04 -3.98 0.23
N GLY A 99 -0.80 -4.91 0.68
CA GLY A 99 -1.43 -4.94 2.02
C GLY A 99 -2.20 -3.69 2.45
N PRO A 100 -2.34 -3.45 3.77
CA PRO A 100 -3.18 -2.40 4.36
C PRO A 100 -2.55 -1.00 4.22
N ARG A 101 -2.02 -0.70 3.04
CA ARG A 101 -1.61 0.63 2.60
C ARG A 101 -1.87 0.77 1.10
N TRP A 102 -2.87 0.03 0.59
CA TRP A 102 -3.21 -0.04 -0.82
C TRP A 102 -3.25 1.34 -1.47
N ALA A 103 -4.00 2.30 -0.92
CA ALA A 103 -4.16 3.62 -1.53
C ALA A 103 -2.84 4.37 -1.78
N ALA A 104 -1.87 4.23 -0.87
CA ALA A 104 -0.56 4.89 -1.00
C ALA A 104 0.37 4.13 -1.95
N CYS A 105 0.35 2.79 -1.92
CA CYS A 105 1.20 1.94 -2.74
C CYS A 105 0.68 1.80 -4.18
N SER A 106 -0.64 1.76 -4.36
CA SER A 106 -1.31 1.55 -5.65
C SER A 106 -1.04 2.70 -6.59
N LEU A 107 -1.15 3.96 -6.13
CA LEU A 107 -0.88 5.12 -6.98
C LEU A 107 0.56 5.10 -7.51
N ARG A 108 1.54 4.86 -6.64
CA ARG A 108 2.96 4.83 -7.03
C ARG A 108 3.24 3.72 -8.05
N SER A 109 2.78 2.49 -7.77
CA SER A 109 3.01 1.36 -8.68
C SER A 109 2.24 1.51 -9.99
N THR A 110 1.02 2.04 -9.95
CA THR A 110 0.21 2.34 -11.13
C THR A 110 0.90 3.35 -12.03
N LEU A 111 1.39 4.46 -11.45
CA LEU A 111 2.12 5.48 -12.19
C LEU A 111 3.44 4.96 -12.77
N ALA A 112 4.16 4.12 -12.02
CA ALA A 112 5.38 3.48 -12.51
C ALA A 112 5.10 2.60 -13.74
N VAL A 113 4.07 1.75 -13.68
CA VAL A 113 3.67 0.90 -14.81
C VAL A 113 3.12 1.72 -15.98
N TRP A 114 2.33 2.75 -15.72
CA TRP A 114 1.82 3.66 -16.76
C TRP A 114 2.96 4.35 -17.52
N ARG A 115 3.94 4.90 -16.80
CA ARG A 115 5.12 5.55 -17.42
C ARG A 115 6.00 4.56 -18.18
N ALA A 116 6.13 3.34 -17.64
CA ALA A 116 6.88 2.26 -18.27
C ALA A 116 6.12 1.56 -19.41
N TYR A 117 4.87 1.92 -19.71
CA TYR A 117 4.01 1.17 -20.61
C TYR A 117 4.61 0.93 -22.01
N PRO A 118 5.24 1.92 -22.69
CA PRO A 118 5.85 1.68 -23.99
C PRO A 118 7.00 0.65 -23.92
N VAL A 119 7.82 0.71 -22.87
CA VAL A 119 8.93 -0.23 -22.63
C VAL A 119 8.38 -1.63 -22.35
N LEU A 120 7.35 -1.73 -21.50
CA LEU A 120 6.68 -3.00 -21.19
C LEU A 120 6.04 -3.62 -22.43
N HIS A 121 5.35 -2.81 -23.24
CA HIS A 121 4.75 -3.27 -24.49
C HIS A 121 5.81 -3.83 -25.43
N GLN A 122 6.92 -3.12 -25.65
CA GLN A 122 8.01 -3.62 -26.48
C GLN A 122 8.63 -4.89 -25.91
N PHE A 123 8.92 -4.96 -24.61
CA PHE A 123 9.50 -6.13 -23.96
C PHE A 123 8.65 -7.41 -24.09
N PHE A 124 7.33 -7.30 -24.02
CA PHE A 124 6.43 -8.47 -24.10
C PHE A 124 5.96 -8.79 -25.52
N CYS A 125 6.08 -7.87 -26.48
CA CYS A 125 5.68 -8.07 -27.88
C CYS A 125 6.85 -8.39 -28.82
N SER A 126 8.09 -8.26 -28.35
CA SER A 126 9.30 -8.77 -29.01
C SER A 126 9.53 -10.24 -28.73
#